data_AF-A0A965A9F0-F1
#
_entry.id   AF-A0A965A9F0-F1
#
_cell.length_a   1.000
_cell.length_b   1.000
_cell.length_c   1.000
_cell.angle_alpha   90.00
_cell.angle_beta   90.00
_cell.angle_gamma   90.00
#
_symmetry.space_group_name_H-M   'P 1'
#
loop_
_entity.id
_entity.type
_entity.pdbx_description
1 polymer ?
#
loop_
_entity_poly.entity_id
_entity_poly.type
_entity_poly.pdbx_seq_one_letter_code
_entity_poly.pdbx_strand_id
1 'polypeptide(L)' 'MRKLKLQVQMTVDGFISGQNGAMDWMCFPWTEDIIKYVNTITEPVDTIVLGRKL' A
#
# COMPACT_ATOMS: atom_id res chain seq x y z
N MET A 1 -15.25 8.60 -15.53
CA MET A 1 -15.32 7.12 -15.38
C MET A 1 -14.58 6.73 -14.11
N ARG A 2 -15.14 5.82 -13.30
CA ARG A 2 -14.45 5.31 -12.08
C ARG A 2 -13.22 4.49 -12.51
N LYS A 3 -12.11 4.61 -11.75
CA LYS A 3 -10.87 3.85 -11.97
C LYS A 3 -10.68 2.85 -10.85
N LEU A 4 -10.29 1.62 -11.18
CA LEU A 4 -9.78 0.66 -10.22
C LEU A 4 -8.29 0.95 -10.01
N LYS A 5 -7.88 1.26 -8.77
CA LYS A 5 -6.49 1.51 -8.39
C LYS A 5 -5.99 0.38 -7.51
N LEU A 6 -4.78 -0.12 -7.79
CA LEU A 6 -4.05 -1.02 -6.90
C LEU A 6 -2.94 -0.23 -6.22
N GLN A 7 -2.92 -0.21 -4.89
CA GLN A 7 -1.86 0.39 -4.08
C GLN A 7 -1.33 -0.67 -3.13
N VAL A 8 -0.02 -0.90 -3.17
CA VAL A 8 0.66 -1.94 -2.38
C VAL A 8 2.11 -1.54 -2.14
N GLN A 9 2.63 -1.82 -0.95
CA GLN A 9 4.06 -1.75 -0.65
C GLN A 9 4.64 -3.16 -0.85
N MET A 10 5.75 -3.27 -1.58
CA MET A 10 6.39 -4.55 -1.89
C MET A 10 7.91 -4.44 -1.80
N THR A 11 8.58 -5.57 -1.60
CA THR A 11 10.02 -5.71 -1.75
C THR A 11 10.43 -5.59 -3.23
N VAL A 12 11.71 -5.37 -3.50
CA VAL A 12 12.24 -5.23 -4.87
C VAL A 12 12.06 -6.51 -5.70
N ASP A 13 12.04 -7.67 -5.05
CA ASP A 13 11.79 -8.99 -5.64
C ASP A 13 10.31 -9.41 -5.61
N GLY A 14 9.40 -8.52 -5.22
CA GLY A 14 7.95 -8.66 -5.46
C GLY A 14 7.13 -9.31 -4.35
N PHE A 15 7.62 -9.39 -3.12
CA PHE A 15 6.89 -9.90 -1.96
C PHE A 15 6.23 -8.77 -1.17
N ILE A 16 5.03 -9.02 -0.64
CA ILE A 16 4.23 -8.01 0.08
C ILE A 16 4.17 -8.26 1.60
N SER A 17 4.66 -9.41 2.05
CA SER A 17 4.73 -9.79 3.45
C SER A 17 5.80 -10.87 3.66
N GLY A 18 6.32 -10.95 4.87
CA GLY A 18 7.17 -12.05 5.30
C GLY A 18 6.37 -13.36 5.48
N GLN A 19 7.08 -14.43 5.81
CA GLN A 19 6.43 -15.69 6.20
C GLN A 19 5.44 -15.41 7.34
N ASN A 20 4.25 -16.01 7.28
CA ASN A 20 3.14 -15.79 8.21
C ASN A 20 2.48 -14.38 8.17
N GLY A 21 2.73 -13.56 7.15
CA GLY A 21 2.10 -12.24 7.01
C GLY A 21 2.80 -11.12 7.76
N ALA A 22 4.06 -11.32 8.14
CA ALA A 22 4.84 -10.32 8.87
C ALA A 22 5.12 -9.07 8.02
N MET A 23 5.09 -7.91 8.68
CA MET A 23 5.31 -6.59 8.06
C MET A 23 6.50 -5.85 8.68
N ASP A 24 7.29 -6.54 9.51
CA ASP A 24 8.50 -6.07 10.19
C ASP A 24 9.61 -5.64 9.23
N TRP A 25 9.58 -6.10 7.98
CA TRP A 25 10.47 -5.64 6.92
C TRP A 25 10.19 -4.19 6.45
N MET A 26 9.00 -3.63 6.74
CA MET A 26 8.63 -2.26 6.37
C MET A 26 9.22 -1.21 7.33
N CYS A 27 10.52 -1.28 7.62
CA CYS A 27 11.22 -0.37 8.55
C CYS A 27 11.50 1.03 8.00
N PHE A 28 11.11 1.33 6.76
CA PHE A 28 11.47 2.58 6.09
C PHE A 28 10.56 3.72 6.57
N PRO A 29 11.13 4.90 6.91
CA PRO A 29 10.33 6.04 7.28
C PRO A 29 9.50 6.50 6.08
N TRP A 30 8.22 6.79 6.31
CA TRP A 30 7.40 7.49 5.35
C TRP A 30 7.80 8.97 5.38
N THR A 31 8.66 9.36 4.45
CA THR A 31 9.03 10.75 4.23
C THR A 31 7.83 11.57 3.73
N GLU A 32 7.89 12.89 3.86
CA GLU A 32 6.76 13.78 3.51
C GLU A 32 6.30 13.63 2.05
N ASP A 33 7.24 13.38 1.14
CA ASP A 33 6.96 13.13 -0.28
C ASP A 33 6.19 11.83 -0.50
N ILE A 34 6.52 10.76 0.24
CA ILE A 34 5.79 9.48 0.20
C ILE A 34 4.38 9.68 0.74
N ILE A 35 4.23 10.35 1.89
CA ILE A 35 2.93 10.64 2.49
C ILE A 35 2.07 11.45 1.51
N LYS A 36 2.62 12.50 0.92
CA LYS A 36 1.92 13.34 -0.06
C LYS A 36 1.49 12.54 -1.28
N TYR A 37 2.34 11.67 -1.81
CA TYR A 37 2.01 10.80 -2.93
C TYR A 37 0.84 9.86 -2.59
N VAL A 38 0.93 9.13 -1.46
CA VAL A 38 -0.11 8.20 -1.00
C VAL A 38 -1.44 8.92 -0.76
N ASN A 39 -1.41 10.09 -0.12
CA ASN A 39 -2.61 10.90 0.10
C ASN A 39 -3.23 11.35 -1.23
N THR A 40 -2.43 11.83 -2.18
CA THR A 40 -2.92 12.29 -3.49
C THR A 40 -3.63 11.18 -4.26
N ILE A 41 -3.13 9.94 -4.21
CA ILE A 41 -3.77 8.82 -4.91
C ILE A 41 -4.98 8.26 -4.16
N THR A 42 -5.03 8.43 -2.83
CA THR A 42 -6.11 7.94 -1.95
C THR A 42 -7.28 8.93 -1.84
N GLU A 43 -7.03 10.24 -1.85
CA GLU A 43 -8.05 11.28 -1.70
C GLU A 43 -9.30 11.11 -2.60
N PRO A 44 -9.19 10.76 -3.90
CA PRO A 44 -10.38 10.57 -4.75
C PRO A 44 -11.01 9.17 -4.63
N VAL A 45 -10.55 8.30 -3.71
CA VAL A 45 -11.08 6.94 -3.53
C VAL A 45 -12.28 6.97 -2.59
N ASP A 46 -13.43 6.56 -3.09
CA ASP A 46 -14.70 6.48 -2.35
C ASP A 46 -15.05 5.06 -1.88
N THR A 47 -14.25 4.05 -2.24
CA THR A 47 -14.48 2.65 -1.88
C THR A 47 -13.17 1.88 -1.82
N ILE A 48 -12.92 1.18 -0.71
CA ILE A 48 -11.76 0.29 -0.52
C ILE A 48 -12.25 -1.16 -0.48
N VAL A 49 -11.60 -2.04 -1.24
CA VAL A 49 -11.87 -3.48 -1.27
C VAL A 49 -10.64 -4.22 -0.78
N LEU A 50 -10.78 -5.01 0.29
CA LEU A 50 -9.69 -5.79 0.91
C LEU A 50 -10.05 -7.28 0.96
N GLY A 51 -9.02 -8.12 0.87
CA GLY A 51 -9.17 -9.55 1.12
C GLY A 51 -9.33 -9.83 2.62
N ARG A 52 -10.01 -10.92 2.98
CA ARG A 52 -10.27 -11.31 4.39
C ARG A 52 -9.00 -11.39 5.27
N LYS A 53 -7.85 -11.68 4.67
CA LYS A 53 -6.56 -11.89 5.35
C LYS A 53 -5.49 -10.87 4.91
N LEU A 54 -5.91 -9.79 4.29
CA LEU A 54 -5.05 -8.65 3.99
C LEU A 54 -4.93 -7.79 5.27
#